data_AF-A0A8S3HQT9-F1
#
_entry.id   AF-A0A8S3HQT9-F1
#
_cell.length_a   1.000
_cell.length_b   1.000
_cell.length_c   1.000
_cell.angle_alpha   90.00
_cell.angle_beta   90.00
_cell.angle_gamma   90.00
#
_symmetry.space_group_name_H-M   'P 1'
#
loop_
_entity.id
_entity.type
_entity.pdbx_description
1 polymer ?
#
loop_
_entity_poly.entity_id
_entity_poly.type
_entity_poly.pdbx_seq_one_letter_code
_entity_poly.pdbx_strand_id
1 'polypeptide(L)'
;YNVDGDRCDQCKRSHFYLNPTTPNGCLPCFCSGVSSDCRSSDWRRQAVPLSLNNWNAVPKNFATDTYEARDSIQQRNGGHEIALDQSSLGRSNNEVLYWKAPKEVLGDTVTLYDGTIDIHFTNDGDSNEAQSDDEFIWLRGNNIDLVHKVPKTQKFEANKNATYSISCNERTFTRKDGTYIDRENILMALSDLDTFLVKINPIGGQRNAVLRGVTLNVAARDGYADTAFTVESCSCPANYTGTSCEKCADGYGRPHPLVGIYLGQCWSCRALCHERSDQCDRDSGKCS
;
A
#
# COMPACT_ATOMS: atom_id res chain seq x y z
N TYR A 1 -22.36 -9.97 11.90
CA TYR A 1 -21.68 -9.73 13.20
C TYR A 1 -20.65 -10.81 13.47
N ASN A 2 -19.45 -10.38 13.87
CA ASN A 2 -18.22 -11.17 14.01
C ASN A 2 -17.89 -11.49 15.48
N VAL A 3 -18.89 -11.34 16.34
CA VAL A 3 -18.83 -11.49 17.79
C VAL A 3 -19.67 -12.67 18.24
N ASP A 4 -19.34 -13.23 19.39
CA ASP A 4 -19.95 -14.38 20.04
C ASP A 4 -20.11 -14.14 21.55
N GLY A 5 -20.81 -15.06 22.23
CA GLY A 5 -21.16 -14.98 23.65
C GLY A 5 -22.47 -14.22 23.91
N ASP A 6 -23.08 -14.48 25.06
CA ASP A 6 -24.39 -13.91 25.44
C ASP A 6 -24.41 -12.38 25.44
N ARG A 7 -23.23 -11.76 25.63
CA ARG A 7 -23.03 -10.31 25.64
C ARG A 7 -22.31 -9.78 24.41
N CYS A 8 -22.06 -10.64 23.40
CA CYS A 8 -21.28 -10.28 22.21
C CYS A 8 -19.89 -9.70 22.56
N ASP A 9 -19.29 -10.19 23.64
CA ASP A 9 -18.05 -9.69 24.25
C ASP A 9 -16.82 -10.51 23.87
N GLN A 10 -16.98 -11.47 22.96
CA GLN A 10 -15.90 -12.31 22.45
C GLN A 10 -15.91 -12.30 20.92
N CYS A 11 -14.75 -12.43 20.30
CA CYS A 11 -14.70 -12.64 18.85
C CYS A 11 -15.08 -14.08 18.52
N LYS A 12 -15.79 -14.25 17.40
CA LYS A 12 -15.95 -15.58 16.80
C LYS A 12 -14.59 -16.18 16.47
N ARG A 13 -14.54 -17.51 16.29
CA ARG A 13 -13.35 -18.17 15.72
C ARG A 13 -12.93 -17.49 14.42
N SER A 14 -11.61 -17.42 14.19
CA SER A 14 -11.02 -16.78 13.01
C SER A 14 -11.33 -15.29 12.88
N HIS A 15 -11.58 -14.63 14.01
CA HIS A 15 -11.69 -13.19 14.12
C HIS A 15 -10.91 -12.70 15.35
N PHE A 16 -10.47 -11.45 15.32
CA PHE A 16 -9.69 -10.82 16.38
C PHE A 16 -10.09 -9.36 16.57
N TYR A 17 -9.53 -8.74 17.61
CA TYR A 17 -9.71 -7.31 17.90
C TYR A 17 -11.17 -6.88 18.05
N LEU A 18 -11.79 -7.21 19.20
CA LEU A 18 -13.10 -6.67 19.55
C LEU A 18 -12.99 -5.18 19.86
N ASN A 19 -13.59 -4.33 19.03
CA ASN A 19 -13.62 -2.89 19.23
C ASN A 19 -14.99 -2.29 18.82
N PRO A 20 -15.59 -1.40 19.64
CA PRO A 20 -16.84 -0.72 19.30
C PRO A 20 -16.86 0.03 17.97
N THR A 21 -15.71 0.50 17.48
CA THR A 21 -15.59 1.22 16.21
C THR A 21 -15.37 0.29 15.01
N THR A 22 -15.09 -0.99 15.24
CA THR A 22 -14.92 -1.99 14.18
C THR A 22 -16.29 -2.41 13.65
N PRO A 23 -16.55 -2.27 12.34
CA PRO A 23 -17.77 -2.79 11.75
C PRO A 23 -17.93 -4.28 12.07
N ASN A 24 -19.11 -4.70 12.54
CA ASN A 24 -19.39 -6.07 13.00
C ASN A 24 -18.66 -6.53 14.27
N GLY A 25 -17.94 -5.65 14.97
CA GLY A 25 -17.33 -5.89 16.28
C GLY A 25 -15.89 -6.39 16.25
N CYS A 26 -15.61 -7.46 15.51
CA CYS A 26 -14.25 -8.03 15.35
C CYS A 26 -13.81 -8.07 13.87
N LEU A 27 -12.51 -8.00 13.64
CA LEU A 27 -11.89 -8.14 12.32
C LEU A 27 -11.72 -9.62 11.96
N PRO A 28 -12.01 -10.03 10.71
CA PRO A 28 -11.72 -11.39 10.25
C PRO A 28 -10.21 -11.59 10.09
N CYS A 29 -9.70 -12.77 10.49
CA CYS A 29 -8.33 -13.18 10.21
C CYS A 29 -8.13 -13.33 8.70
N PHE A 30 -7.04 -12.76 8.17
CA PHE A 30 -6.68 -12.92 6.76
C PHE A 30 -5.63 -14.04 6.61
N CYS A 31 -4.50 -13.92 7.31
CA CYS A 31 -3.37 -14.84 7.34
C CYS A 31 -3.00 -15.42 5.97
N SER A 32 -3.15 -14.62 4.90
CA SER A 32 -2.94 -15.02 3.50
C SER A 32 -3.66 -16.32 3.10
N GLY A 33 -4.74 -16.68 3.80
CA GLY A 33 -5.49 -17.93 3.67
C GLY A 33 -4.76 -19.21 4.09
N VAL A 34 -3.56 -19.11 4.69
CA VAL A 34 -2.77 -20.28 5.12
C VAL A 34 -3.08 -20.71 6.56
N SER A 35 -3.63 -19.80 7.35
CA SER A 35 -4.06 -20.05 8.72
C SER A 35 -5.38 -19.33 8.97
N SER A 36 -6.10 -19.77 9.99
CA SER A 36 -7.33 -19.12 10.47
C SER A 36 -7.24 -18.78 11.95
N ASP A 37 -6.04 -18.87 12.53
CA ASP A 37 -5.73 -18.58 13.91
C ASP A 37 -4.85 -17.32 13.98
N CYS A 38 -5.43 -16.25 14.50
CA CYS A 38 -4.78 -14.95 14.59
C CYS A 38 -5.23 -14.18 15.82
N ARG A 39 -4.40 -13.22 16.24
CA ARG A 39 -4.69 -12.26 17.31
C ARG A 39 -4.20 -10.87 16.91
N SER A 40 -4.54 -9.85 17.69
CA SER A 40 -3.91 -8.53 17.53
C SER A 40 -2.40 -8.64 17.76
N SER A 41 -1.61 -7.99 16.91
CA SER A 41 -0.18 -7.82 17.15
C SER A 41 0.09 -6.95 18.38
N ASP A 42 1.27 -7.11 18.97
CA ASP A 42 1.84 -6.23 19.99
C ASP A 42 2.69 -5.10 19.39
N TRP A 43 2.73 -5.00 18.05
CA TRP A 43 3.52 -4.02 17.32
C TRP A 43 2.92 -2.62 17.48
N ARG A 44 3.78 -1.61 17.36
CA ARG A 44 3.41 -0.21 17.53
C ARG A 44 3.57 0.53 16.21
N ARG A 45 2.77 1.58 16.05
CA ARG A 45 2.80 2.45 14.87
C ARG A 45 4.15 3.16 14.77
N GLN A 46 4.66 3.26 13.55
CA GLN A 46 5.92 3.91 13.20
C GLN A 46 5.75 4.66 11.88
N ALA A 47 6.11 5.94 11.88
CA ALA A 47 6.13 6.75 10.67
C ALA A 47 7.43 6.50 9.90
N VAL A 48 7.32 5.95 8.69
CA VAL A 48 8.44 5.61 7.82
C VAL A 48 8.40 6.50 6.58
N PRO A 49 9.28 7.50 6.46
CA PRO A 49 9.37 8.31 5.26
C PRO A 49 9.95 7.49 4.09
N LEU A 50 9.32 7.56 2.92
CA LEU A 50 9.84 6.97 1.70
C LEU A 50 10.92 7.87 1.09
N SER A 51 11.97 7.25 0.54
CA SER A 51 12.94 7.97 -0.27
C SER A 51 12.27 8.50 -1.54
N LEU A 52 12.49 9.79 -1.86
CA LEU A 52 12.04 10.39 -3.12
C LEU A 52 13.06 10.27 -4.26
N ASN A 53 14.10 9.46 -4.08
CA ASN A 53 15.07 9.17 -5.13
C ASN A 53 14.43 8.29 -6.23
N ASN A 54 14.74 8.56 -7.50
CA ASN A 54 14.28 7.79 -8.66
C ASN A 54 12.76 7.68 -8.86
N TRP A 55 11.98 8.58 -8.23
CA TRP A 55 10.57 8.73 -8.57
C TRP A 55 10.41 9.26 -9.99
N ASN A 56 9.36 8.80 -10.68
CA ASN A 56 9.06 9.19 -12.05
C ASN A 56 7.72 9.93 -12.15
N ALA A 57 7.52 10.67 -13.23
CA ALA A 57 6.26 11.32 -13.57
C ALA A 57 5.67 10.57 -14.75
N VAL A 58 4.49 9.99 -14.57
CA VAL A 58 3.86 9.13 -15.59
C VAL A 58 2.45 9.62 -15.89
N PRO A 59 2.02 9.62 -17.16
CA PRO A 59 0.62 9.81 -17.48
C PRO A 59 -0.24 8.65 -16.96
N LYS A 60 -1.52 8.93 -16.68
CA LYS A 60 -2.49 7.96 -16.14
C LYS A 60 -2.56 6.63 -16.91
N ASN A 61 -2.46 6.68 -18.23
CA ASN A 61 -2.50 5.50 -19.11
C ASN A 61 -1.22 4.66 -19.07
N PHE A 62 -0.11 5.18 -18.53
CA PHE A 62 1.15 4.46 -18.36
C PHE A 62 1.45 4.14 -16.89
N ALA A 63 0.45 4.24 -16.02
CA ALA A 63 0.53 3.92 -14.60
C ALA A 63 1.24 2.58 -14.32
N THR A 64 0.94 1.57 -15.12
CA THR A 64 1.38 0.18 -14.93
C THR A 64 2.50 -0.25 -15.88
N ASP A 65 2.92 0.61 -16.79
CA ASP A 65 3.93 0.30 -17.80
C ASP A 65 5.29 0.91 -17.43
N THR A 66 6.34 0.44 -18.11
CA THR A 66 7.65 1.10 -18.13
C THR A 66 7.55 2.36 -18.97
N TYR A 67 7.20 3.47 -18.32
CA TYR A 67 7.29 4.80 -18.92
C TYR A 67 8.69 5.36 -18.69
N GLU A 68 9.49 5.47 -19.75
CA GLU A 68 10.71 6.27 -19.71
C GLU A 68 10.30 7.74 -19.79
N ALA A 69 10.21 8.38 -18.62
CA ALA A 69 9.87 9.79 -18.55
C ALA A 69 10.89 10.61 -19.35
N ARG A 70 10.40 11.38 -20.32
CA ARG A 70 11.17 12.43 -21.00
C ARG A 70 11.23 13.73 -20.19
N ASP A 71 10.69 13.71 -18.98
CA ASP A 71 10.43 14.90 -18.17
C ASP A 71 11.50 15.06 -17.10
N SER A 72 12.15 16.22 -17.07
CA SER A 72 13.23 16.53 -16.12
C SER A 72 12.67 16.78 -14.71
N ILE A 73 12.45 15.72 -13.94
CA ILE A 73 12.15 15.84 -12.50
C ILE A 73 13.35 16.45 -11.79
N GLN A 74 13.10 17.53 -11.06
CA GLN A 74 14.13 18.21 -10.29
C GLN A 74 14.13 17.67 -8.86
N GLN A 75 15.23 17.01 -8.48
CA GLN A 75 15.52 16.73 -7.08
C GLN A 75 15.89 18.03 -6.36
N ARG A 76 15.23 18.31 -5.24
CA ARG A 76 15.43 19.51 -4.42
C ARG A 76 15.77 19.11 -2.98
N ASN A 77 16.31 20.07 -2.22
CA ASN A 77 16.59 19.92 -0.80
C ASN A 77 17.36 18.63 -0.44
N GLY A 78 18.42 18.30 -1.19
CA GLY A 78 19.22 17.10 -0.96
C GLY A 78 18.53 15.77 -1.30
N GLY A 79 17.49 15.78 -2.14
CA GLY A 79 16.72 14.60 -2.54
C GLY A 79 15.51 14.31 -1.65
N HIS A 80 15.12 15.27 -0.81
CA HIS A 80 13.97 15.16 0.10
C HIS A 80 12.69 15.73 -0.52
N GLU A 81 12.78 16.42 -1.65
CA GLU A 81 11.64 16.93 -2.40
C GLU A 81 11.88 16.70 -3.90
N ILE A 82 10.81 16.41 -4.64
CA ILE A 82 10.84 16.35 -6.10
C ILE A 82 9.88 17.37 -6.67
N ALA A 83 10.27 17.99 -7.79
CA ALA A 83 9.47 18.99 -8.46
C ALA A 83 9.40 18.77 -9.96
N LEU A 84 8.26 19.14 -10.54
CA LEU A 84 7.97 19.07 -11.96
C LEU A 84 7.36 20.40 -12.43
N ASP A 85 8.02 21.05 -13.38
CA ASP A 85 7.48 22.20 -14.10
C ASP A 85 6.65 21.70 -15.30
N GLN A 86 5.32 21.77 -15.17
CA GLN A 86 4.41 21.25 -16.19
C GLN A 86 4.36 22.11 -17.45
N SER A 87 4.71 23.39 -17.34
CA SER A 87 4.73 24.29 -18.51
C SER A 87 5.79 23.88 -19.53
N SER A 88 6.83 23.20 -19.07
CA SER A 88 7.93 22.71 -19.91
C SER A 88 7.62 21.42 -20.68
N LEU A 89 6.51 20.74 -20.38
CA LEU A 89 6.25 19.38 -20.88
C LEU A 89 5.64 19.33 -22.28
N GLY A 90 5.17 20.46 -22.82
CA GLY A 90 4.53 20.51 -24.15
C GLY A 90 3.31 19.59 -24.30
N ARG A 91 2.69 19.20 -23.17
CA ARG A 91 1.53 18.29 -23.10
C ARG A 91 0.22 19.05 -23.13
N SER A 92 -0.86 18.33 -23.43
CA SER A 92 -2.22 18.84 -23.27
C SER A 92 -2.48 19.21 -21.80
N ASN A 93 -3.10 20.37 -21.56
CA ASN A 93 -3.49 20.80 -20.21
C ASN A 93 -4.47 19.83 -19.50
N ASN A 94 -5.05 18.87 -20.22
CA ASN A 94 -6.01 17.90 -19.68
C ASN A 94 -5.39 16.53 -19.35
N GLU A 95 -4.09 16.33 -19.57
CA GLU A 95 -3.44 15.05 -19.27
C GLU A 95 -3.17 14.93 -17.76
N VAL A 96 -3.66 13.86 -17.14
CA VAL A 96 -3.47 13.59 -15.72
C VAL A 96 -2.14 12.87 -15.51
N LEU A 97 -1.28 13.44 -14.68
CA LEU A 97 0.03 12.90 -14.35
C LEU A 97 0.07 12.39 -12.91
N TYR A 98 0.98 11.44 -12.66
CA TYR A 98 1.22 10.85 -11.35
C TYR A 98 2.71 10.82 -11.03
N TRP A 99 3.04 11.10 -9.78
CA TRP A 99 4.30 10.69 -9.17
C TRP A 99 4.25 9.17 -8.96
N LYS A 100 5.18 8.44 -9.58
CA LYS A 100 5.32 6.99 -9.45
C LYS A 100 6.52 6.65 -8.58
N ALA A 101 6.26 5.95 -7.48
CA ALA A 101 7.31 5.44 -6.61
C ALA A 101 8.13 4.35 -7.34
N PRO A 102 9.44 4.29 -7.12
CA PRO A 102 10.28 3.21 -7.64
C PRO A 102 9.98 1.91 -6.89
N LYS A 103 10.05 0.76 -7.58
CA LYS A 103 9.72 -0.54 -6.99
C LYS A 103 10.60 -0.91 -5.79
N GLU A 104 11.79 -0.34 -5.71
CA GLU A 104 12.78 -0.59 -4.65
C GLU A 104 12.34 -0.08 -3.28
N VAL A 105 11.36 0.82 -3.20
CA VAL A 105 10.76 1.30 -1.94
C VAL A 105 9.39 0.69 -1.64
N LEU A 106 8.95 -0.27 -2.45
CA LEU A 106 7.67 -0.97 -2.33
C LEU A 106 7.89 -2.44 -1.92
N GLY A 107 6.97 -3.34 -2.28
CA GLY A 107 6.95 -4.74 -1.88
C GLY A 107 5.98 -4.98 -0.72
N ASP A 108 6.36 -5.85 0.22
CA ASP A 108 5.51 -6.18 1.36
C ASP A 108 5.36 -4.99 2.33
N THR A 109 4.11 -4.54 2.43
CA THR A 109 3.66 -3.44 3.28
C THR A 109 2.38 -3.82 4.04
N VAL A 110 2.09 -5.11 4.30
CA VAL A 110 0.84 -5.53 4.99
C VAL A 110 0.62 -4.83 6.33
N THR A 111 1.70 -4.45 7.01
CA THR A 111 1.69 -3.76 8.30
C THR A 111 1.20 -2.32 8.21
N LEU A 112 1.01 -1.78 7.00
CA LEU A 112 0.34 -0.51 6.73
C LEU A 112 -1.17 -0.58 6.95
N TYR A 113 -1.79 -1.76 7.01
CA TYR A 113 -3.23 -1.90 7.19
C TYR A 113 -3.74 -1.10 8.40
N ASP A 114 -4.76 -0.28 8.14
CA ASP A 114 -5.40 0.66 9.05
C ASP A 114 -4.43 1.70 9.68
N GLY A 115 -3.22 1.80 9.13
CA GLY A 115 -2.27 2.90 9.32
C GLY A 115 -2.61 4.07 8.40
N THR A 116 -1.68 5.01 8.24
CA THR A 116 -1.87 6.20 7.40
C THR A 116 -0.81 6.33 6.32
N ILE A 117 -1.23 6.88 5.18
CA ILE A 117 -0.37 7.34 4.10
C ILE A 117 -0.46 8.85 4.11
N ASP A 118 0.64 9.50 4.47
CA ASP A 118 0.73 10.96 4.56
C ASP A 118 1.46 11.49 3.33
N ILE A 119 0.77 12.29 2.52
CA ILE A 119 1.32 12.95 1.34
C ILE A 119 1.61 14.41 1.68
N HIS A 120 2.87 14.81 1.59
CA HIS A 120 3.30 16.19 1.80
C HIS A 120 3.60 16.83 0.45
N PHE A 121 2.92 17.92 0.11
CA PHE A 121 3.09 18.60 -1.18
C PHE A 121 2.91 20.11 -1.06
N THR A 122 3.39 20.87 -2.05
CA THR A 122 3.06 22.29 -2.18
C THR A 122 1.93 22.44 -3.19
N ASN A 123 0.88 23.17 -2.80
CA ASN A 123 -0.17 23.60 -3.71
C ASN A 123 0.14 25.01 -4.19
N ASP A 124 0.37 25.23 -5.48
CA ASP A 124 0.57 26.56 -6.09
C ASP A 124 -0.63 27.00 -6.96
N GLY A 125 -1.77 26.30 -6.84
CA GLY A 125 -2.94 26.52 -7.65
C GLY A 125 -3.79 27.68 -7.14
N ASP A 126 -4.56 28.28 -8.04
CA ASP A 126 -5.41 29.44 -7.75
C ASP A 126 -6.79 29.06 -7.19
N SER A 127 -7.11 27.76 -7.16
CA SER A 127 -8.34 27.22 -6.59
C SER A 127 -8.09 26.59 -5.22
N ASN A 128 -9.12 26.56 -4.38
CA ASN A 128 -9.12 25.82 -3.10
C ASN A 128 -9.85 24.47 -3.21
N GLU A 129 -10.41 24.14 -4.37
CA GLU A 129 -11.24 22.94 -4.60
C GLU A 129 -10.46 21.82 -5.30
N ALA A 130 -10.47 20.63 -4.71
CA ALA A 130 -9.85 19.46 -5.33
C ALA A 130 -10.53 19.09 -6.66
N GLN A 131 -9.75 18.81 -7.70
CA GLN A 131 -10.24 18.25 -8.96
C GLN A 131 -10.63 16.79 -8.73
N SER A 132 -11.93 16.56 -8.48
CA SER A 132 -12.41 15.38 -7.75
C SER A 132 -12.59 14.09 -8.55
N ASP A 133 -12.46 14.11 -9.87
CA ASP A 133 -12.97 12.98 -10.66
C ASP A 133 -11.93 11.86 -10.82
N ASP A 134 -10.63 12.19 -10.75
CA ASP A 134 -9.55 11.21 -10.79
C ASP A 134 -9.12 10.70 -9.42
N GLU A 135 -8.43 9.58 -9.46
CA GLU A 135 -7.82 8.91 -8.34
C GLU A 135 -6.61 9.72 -7.86
N PHE A 136 -6.58 10.10 -6.59
CA PHE A 136 -5.47 10.83 -5.98
C PHE A 136 -4.34 9.90 -5.55
N ILE A 137 -4.67 8.76 -4.95
CA ILE A 137 -3.71 7.68 -4.70
C ILE A 137 -4.16 6.45 -5.48
N TRP A 138 -3.21 5.77 -6.10
CA TRP A 138 -3.40 4.46 -6.71
C TRP A 138 -2.30 3.52 -6.22
N LEU A 139 -2.72 2.46 -5.52
CA LEU A 139 -1.90 1.35 -5.06
C LEU A 139 -2.23 0.12 -5.91
N ARG A 140 -1.21 -0.61 -6.37
CA ARG A 140 -1.39 -1.91 -7.04
C ARG A 140 -0.44 -2.93 -6.46
N GLY A 141 -0.97 -4.11 -6.18
CA GLY A 141 -0.21 -5.30 -5.83
C GLY A 141 -1.04 -6.55 -6.03
N ASN A 142 -0.41 -7.67 -6.37
CA ASN A 142 -1.11 -8.93 -6.67
C ASN A 142 -2.30 -8.79 -7.64
N ASN A 143 -2.16 -7.92 -8.65
CA ASN A 143 -3.20 -7.58 -9.64
C ASN A 143 -4.48 -6.95 -9.06
N ILE A 144 -4.41 -6.37 -7.86
CA ILE A 144 -5.50 -5.61 -7.24
C ILE A 144 -5.17 -4.13 -7.32
N ASP A 145 -5.98 -3.37 -8.04
CA ASP A 145 -5.87 -1.92 -8.15
C ASP A 145 -6.77 -1.22 -7.13
N LEU A 146 -6.16 -0.62 -6.12
CA LEU A 146 -6.81 0.14 -5.06
C LEU A 146 -6.63 1.64 -5.31
N VAL A 147 -7.73 2.38 -5.25
CA VAL A 147 -7.72 3.81 -5.54
C VAL A 147 -8.45 4.61 -4.46
N HIS A 148 -7.91 5.78 -4.17
CA HIS A 148 -8.50 6.74 -3.26
C HIS A 148 -8.70 8.08 -3.99
N LYS A 149 -9.90 8.65 -3.88
CA LYS A 149 -10.24 9.97 -4.42
C LYS A 149 -10.32 10.97 -3.27
N VAL A 150 -9.79 12.17 -3.47
CA VAL A 150 -9.93 13.26 -2.50
C VAL A 150 -11.42 13.63 -2.41
N PRO A 151 -12.03 13.62 -1.21
CA PRO A 151 -13.41 14.06 -1.03
C PRO A 151 -13.60 15.52 -1.47
N LYS A 152 -14.75 15.83 -2.09
CA LYS A 152 -15.08 17.22 -2.51
C LYS A 152 -15.10 18.23 -1.36
N THR A 153 -15.26 17.76 -0.13
CA THR A 153 -15.21 18.59 1.09
C THR A 153 -13.79 18.96 1.51
N GLN A 154 -12.78 18.23 1.01
CA GLN A 154 -11.38 18.52 1.30
C GLN A 154 -10.95 19.76 0.52
N LYS A 155 -10.34 20.71 1.25
CA LYS A 155 -9.74 21.91 0.68
C LYS A 155 -8.25 21.91 0.98
N PHE A 156 -7.44 22.37 0.04
CA PHE A 156 -6.04 22.70 0.31
C PHE A 156 -5.82 24.16 -0.03
N GLU A 157 -5.20 24.90 0.88
CA GLU A 157 -4.97 26.33 0.69
C GLU A 157 -3.99 26.55 -0.48
N ALA A 158 -4.32 27.51 -1.33
CA ALA A 158 -3.45 27.99 -2.41
C ALA A 158 -2.10 28.52 -1.87
N ASN A 159 -1.03 28.25 -2.61
CA ASN A 159 0.35 28.69 -2.33
C ASN A 159 0.91 28.29 -0.95
N LYS A 160 0.45 27.18 -0.38
CA LYS A 160 0.93 26.65 0.90
C LYS A 160 1.32 25.18 0.82
N ASN A 161 2.14 24.78 1.79
CA ASN A 161 2.42 23.37 2.03
C ASN A 161 1.19 22.73 2.65
N ALA A 162 0.82 21.56 2.13
CA ALA A 162 -0.28 20.76 2.61
C ALA A 162 0.21 19.35 2.96
N THR A 163 -0.44 18.76 3.97
CA THR A 163 -0.34 17.34 4.29
C THR A 163 -1.73 16.74 4.10
N TYR A 164 -1.82 15.67 3.32
CA TYR A 164 -3.04 14.90 3.21
C TYR A 164 -2.81 13.48 3.73
N SER A 165 -3.47 13.18 4.85
CA SER A 165 -3.36 11.91 5.58
C SER A 165 -4.55 11.01 5.27
N ILE A 166 -4.28 9.80 4.77
CA ILE A 166 -5.29 8.86 4.32
C ILE A 166 -5.10 7.55 5.08
N SER A 167 -6.14 7.06 5.75
CA SER A 167 -6.08 5.72 6.36
C SER A 167 -5.99 4.65 5.27
N CYS A 168 -5.20 3.59 5.46
CA CYS A 168 -5.08 2.49 4.49
C CYS A 168 -6.01 1.33 4.87
N ASN A 169 -7.29 1.41 4.49
CA ASN A 169 -8.29 0.37 4.76
C ASN A 169 -9.43 0.40 3.73
N GLU A 170 -10.33 -0.55 3.84
CA GLU A 170 -11.49 -0.73 2.95
C GLU A 170 -12.55 0.38 3.06
N ARG A 171 -12.43 1.30 4.04
CA ARG A 171 -13.35 2.45 4.19
C ARG A 171 -12.91 3.66 3.37
N THR A 172 -11.62 3.77 3.07
CA THR A 172 -11.02 4.91 2.36
C THR A 172 -10.63 4.58 0.93
N PHE A 173 -10.27 3.33 0.66
CA PHE A 173 -9.94 2.85 -0.67
C PHE A 173 -11.14 2.17 -1.32
N THR A 174 -11.12 2.16 -2.65
CA THR A 174 -12.08 1.45 -3.50
C THR A 174 -11.31 0.70 -4.57
N ARG A 175 -11.90 -0.36 -5.14
CA ARG A 175 -11.27 -1.03 -6.27
C ARG A 175 -11.49 -0.23 -7.55
N LYS A 176 -10.44 -0.11 -8.37
CA LYS A 176 -10.49 0.64 -9.63
C LYS A 176 -11.48 0.05 -10.63
N ASP A 177 -11.64 -1.27 -10.62
CA ASP A 177 -12.59 -2.02 -11.45
C ASP A 177 -14.06 -1.87 -10.99
N GLY A 178 -14.31 -1.17 -9.88
CA GLY A 178 -15.65 -0.95 -9.31
C GLY A 178 -16.21 -2.16 -8.56
N THR A 179 -15.44 -3.24 -8.41
CA THR A 179 -15.87 -4.41 -7.63
C THR A 179 -15.84 -4.13 -6.13
N TYR A 180 -16.51 -5.01 -5.37
CA TYR A 180 -16.56 -4.91 -3.92
C TYR A 180 -15.16 -4.96 -3.30
N ILE A 181 -14.95 -4.18 -2.25
CA ILE A 181 -13.69 -4.12 -1.51
C ILE A 181 -13.91 -4.58 -0.07
N ASP A 182 -12.99 -5.40 0.41
CA ASP A 182 -12.91 -5.81 1.81
C ASP A 182 -11.47 -5.76 2.33
N ARG A 183 -11.30 -6.12 3.60
CA ARG A 183 -10.00 -6.19 4.28
C ARG A 183 -9.02 -7.12 3.55
N GLU A 184 -9.50 -8.23 3.02
CA GLU A 184 -8.69 -9.21 2.30
C GLU A 184 -8.10 -8.59 1.02
N ASN A 185 -8.89 -7.84 0.24
CA ASN A 185 -8.40 -7.16 -0.94
C ASN A 185 -7.32 -6.11 -0.60
N ILE A 186 -7.47 -5.37 0.50
CA ILE A 186 -6.43 -4.43 0.96
C ILE A 186 -5.13 -5.18 1.27
N LEU A 187 -5.21 -6.23 2.10
CA LEU A 187 -4.02 -6.97 2.54
C LEU A 187 -3.34 -7.71 1.39
N MET A 188 -4.11 -8.25 0.44
CA MET A 188 -3.57 -8.85 -0.78
C MET A 188 -2.82 -7.84 -1.64
N ALA A 189 -3.31 -6.60 -1.78
CA ALA A 189 -2.57 -5.59 -2.52
C ALA A 189 -1.28 -5.16 -1.79
N LEU A 190 -1.33 -5.07 -0.45
CA LEU A 190 -0.19 -4.64 0.37
C LEU A 190 0.89 -5.72 0.53
N SER A 191 0.58 -7.01 0.38
CA SER A 191 1.56 -8.10 0.57
C SER A 191 2.64 -8.17 -0.51
N ASP A 192 2.38 -7.59 -1.68
CA ASP A 192 3.38 -7.38 -2.71
C ASP A 192 2.98 -6.16 -3.56
N LEU A 193 3.20 -4.98 -2.99
CA LEU A 193 2.88 -3.71 -3.63
C LEU A 193 3.89 -3.44 -4.74
N ASP A 194 3.45 -3.40 -5.99
CA ASP A 194 4.28 -3.19 -7.18
C ASP A 194 4.18 -1.76 -7.74
N THR A 195 3.08 -1.07 -7.47
CA THR A 195 2.83 0.29 -7.97
C THR A 195 2.25 1.16 -6.87
N PHE A 196 2.84 2.34 -6.67
CA PHE A 196 2.30 3.41 -5.84
C PHE A 196 2.38 4.72 -6.60
N LEU A 197 1.21 5.27 -6.91
CA LEU A 197 1.03 6.54 -7.59
C LEU A 197 0.37 7.59 -6.69
N VAL A 198 0.85 8.82 -6.80
CA VAL A 198 0.24 10.01 -6.19
C VAL A 198 -0.05 11.01 -7.30
N LYS A 199 -1.31 11.43 -7.46
CA LYS A 199 -1.74 12.35 -8.50
C LYS A 199 -0.97 13.66 -8.37
N ILE A 200 -0.43 14.11 -9.49
CA ILE A 200 0.13 15.43 -9.64
C ILE A 200 -1.02 16.42 -9.68
N ASN A 201 -0.88 17.53 -8.95
CA ASN A 201 -1.87 18.61 -8.88
C ASN A 201 -3.27 18.14 -8.46
N PRO A 202 -3.53 17.90 -7.17
CA PRO A 202 -4.87 17.56 -6.70
C PRO A 202 -5.90 18.69 -6.90
N ILE A 203 -5.48 19.91 -7.21
CA ILE A 203 -6.34 21.09 -7.38
C ILE A 203 -6.11 21.75 -8.75
N GLY A 204 -7.17 22.36 -9.29
CA GLY A 204 -7.12 23.07 -10.56
C GLY A 204 -6.26 24.33 -10.52
N GLY A 205 -5.61 24.65 -11.65
CA GLY A 205 -4.82 25.87 -11.83
C GLY A 205 -3.38 25.78 -11.35
N GLN A 206 -2.94 24.63 -10.83
CA GLN A 206 -1.55 24.40 -10.41
C GLN A 206 -0.59 24.36 -11.61
N ARG A 207 0.59 24.98 -11.47
CA ARG A 207 1.61 25.07 -12.54
C ARG A 207 2.88 24.30 -12.18
N ASN A 208 3.27 24.34 -10.92
CA ASN A 208 4.42 23.62 -10.38
C ASN A 208 3.92 22.55 -9.43
N ALA A 209 4.30 21.31 -9.69
CA ALA A 209 4.05 20.22 -8.77
C ALA A 209 5.28 20.01 -7.91
N VAL A 210 5.13 20.07 -6.59
CA VAL A 210 6.21 19.72 -5.64
C VAL A 210 5.68 18.67 -4.68
N LEU A 211 6.27 17.48 -4.72
CA LEU A 211 6.10 16.45 -3.70
C LEU A 211 7.23 16.59 -2.69
N ARG A 212 6.88 16.90 -1.45
CA ARG A 212 7.81 17.16 -0.35
C ARG A 212 8.09 15.94 0.52
N GLY A 213 7.30 14.89 0.38
CA GLY A 213 7.48 13.69 1.16
C GLY A 213 6.28 12.77 1.06
N VAL A 214 6.54 11.49 1.26
CA VAL A 214 5.52 10.46 1.47
C VAL A 214 5.92 9.69 2.70
N THR A 215 5.02 9.59 3.67
CA THR A 215 5.27 8.89 4.94
C THR A 215 4.23 7.80 5.10
N LEU A 216 4.70 6.57 5.35
CA LEU A 216 3.85 5.42 5.64
C LEU A 216 3.86 5.16 7.15
N ASN A 217 2.69 5.16 7.78
CA ASN A 217 2.56 4.83 9.18
C ASN A 217 2.23 3.34 9.34
N VAL A 218 3.27 2.54 9.44
CA VAL A 218 3.22 1.07 9.48
C VAL A 218 3.27 0.56 10.92
N ALA A 219 2.88 -0.69 11.14
CA ALA A 219 3.20 -1.39 12.39
C ALA A 219 4.63 -1.93 12.35
N ALA A 220 5.36 -1.72 13.44
CA ALA A 220 6.72 -2.23 13.65
C ALA A 220 6.91 -2.68 15.11
N ARG A 221 7.80 -3.65 15.32
CA ARG A 221 8.08 -4.21 16.66
C ARG A 221 8.69 -3.17 17.61
N ASP A 222 9.55 -2.33 17.07
CA ASP A 222 10.26 -1.22 17.73
C ASP A 222 9.58 0.14 17.47
N GLY A 223 8.33 0.12 17.00
CA GLY A 223 7.52 1.32 16.84
C GLY A 223 7.31 2.06 18.17
N TYR A 224 7.06 3.36 18.08
CA TYR A 224 7.07 4.26 19.24
C TYR A 224 5.72 4.95 19.50
N ALA A 225 4.76 4.86 18.57
CA ALA A 225 3.42 5.44 18.72
C ALA A 225 2.42 4.41 19.26
N ASP A 226 1.12 4.54 18.97
CA ASP A 226 0.09 3.65 19.51
C ASP A 226 0.22 2.21 19.03
N THR A 227 -0.30 1.25 19.79
CA THR A 227 -0.32 -0.17 19.39
C THR A 227 -1.20 -0.35 18.16
N ALA A 228 -0.70 -1.08 17.16
CA ALA A 228 -1.38 -1.39 15.92
C ALA A 228 -2.28 -2.63 16.07
N PHE A 229 -3.30 -2.54 16.93
CA PHE A 229 -4.16 -3.68 17.25
C PHE A 229 -4.92 -4.29 16.07
N THR A 230 -5.07 -3.53 14.98
CA THR A 230 -5.74 -3.92 13.74
C THR A 230 -4.83 -4.70 12.78
N VAL A 231 -3.53 -4.73 13.05
CA VAL A 231 -2.58 -5.62 12.40
C VAL A 231 -2.63 -6.97 13.09
N GLU A 232 -2.87 -8.01 12.31
CA GLU A 232 -2.96 -9.37 12.80
C GLU A 232 -1.57 -9.95 13.10
N SER A 233 -1.53 -10.91 14.02
CA SER A 233 -0.41 -11.79 14.28
C SER A 233 -0.92 -13.21 14.16
N CYS A 234 -0.61 -13.83 13.04
CA CYS A 234 -1.06 -15.16 12.67
C CYS A 234 -0.15 -16.26 13.22
N SER A 235 -0.75 -17.41 13.52
CA SER A 235 -0.01 -18.65 13.78
C SER A 235 0.36 -19.30 12.44
N CYS A 236 1.56 -19.00 11.95
CA CYS A 236 2.02 -19.46 10.64
C CYS A 236 2.58 -20.89 10.68
N PRO A 237 2.24 -21.75 9.70
CA PRO A 237 2.92 -23.02 9.50
C PRO A 237 4.42 -22.82 9.18
N ALA A 238 5.23 -23.86 9.35
CA ALA A 238 6.70 -23.77 9.28
C ALA A 238 7.28 -23.27 7.94
N ASN A 239 6.52 -23.36 6.85
CA ASN A 239 6.92 -22.88 5.52
C ASN A 239 6.55 -21.41 5.24
N TYR A 240 5.85 -20.75 6.16
CA TYR A 240 5.45 -19.33 6.04
C TYR A 240 6.00 -18.50 7.20
N THR A 241 6.16 -17.21 6.95
CA THR A 241 6.56 -16.20 7.93
C THR A 241 5.88 -14.87 7.62
N GLY A 242 6.04 -13.88 8.50
CA GLY A 242 5.34 -12.60 8.43
C GLY A 242 4.20 -12.50 9.44
N THR A 243 3.61 -11.32 9.55
CA THR A 243 2.52 -11.07 10.52
C THR A 243 1.21 -11.71 10.09
N SER A 244 1.01 -11.80 8.77
CA SER A 244 -0.14 -12.35 8.05
C SER A 244 0.25 -13.60 7.24
N CYS A 245 1.37 -14.25 7.58
CA CYS A 245 1.93 -15.40 6.86
C CYS A 245 2.16 -15.16 5.36
N GLU A 246 2.45 -13.92 5.00
CA GLU A 246 2.53 -13.40 3.64
C GLU A 246 3.85 -13.74 2.92
N LYS A 247 4.85 -14.25 3.64
CA LYS A 247 6.17 -14.60 3.09
C LYS A 247 6.45 -16.09 3.20
N CYS A 248 7.26 -16.61 2.28
CA CYS A 248 7.89 -17.91 2.48
C CYS A 248 8.99 -17.83 3.52
N ALA A 249 9.03 -18.83 4.39
CA ALA A 249 10.10 -19.00 5.37
C ALA A 249 11.43 -19.35 4.68
N ASP A 250 12.54 -19.21 5.41
CA ASP A 250 13.88 -19.54 4.92
C ASP A 250 13.95 -21.00 4.44
N GLY A 251 14.52 -21.22 3.25
CA GLY A 251 14.56 -22.54 2.61
C GLY A 251 13.27 -22.94 1.88
N TYR A 252 12.31 -22.03 1.75
CA TYR A 252 11.10 -22.17 0.95
C TYR A 252 10.97 -21.04 -0.07
N GLY A 253 10.32 -21.35 -1.19
CA GLY A 253 9.96 -20.38 -2.21
C GLY A 253 8.63 -20.71 -2.86
N ARG A 254 8.12 -19.80 -3.70
CA ARG A 254 6.89 -20.03 -4.45
C ARG A 254 7.20 -20.75 -5.77
N PRO A 255 6.45 -21.81 -6.14
CA PRO A 255 6.59 -22.42 -7.45
C PRO A 255 6.17 -21.45 -8.54
N HIS A 256 6.77 -21.58 -9.72
CA HIS A 256 6.34 -20.87 -10.92
C HIS A 256 5.90 -21.88 -11.99
N PRO A 257 4.61 -21.91 -12.40
CA PRO A 257 3.53 -21.00 -12.03
C PRO A 257 3.02 -21.17 -10.58
N LEU A 258 2.42 -20.12 -10.02
CA LEU A 258 1.84 -20.12 -8.67
C LEU A 258 0.74 -21.19 -8.54
N VAL A 259 0.69 -21.83 -7.37
CA VAL A 259 -0.30 -22.86 -7.04
C VAL A 259 -0.99 -22.48 -5.72
N GLY A 260 -2.32 -22.46 -5.70
CA GLY A 260 -3.12 -22.21 -4.50
C GLY A 260 -3.98 -20.94 -4.58
N ILE A 261 -4.58 -20.58 -3.45
CA ILE A 261 -5.34 -19.34 -3.27
C ILE A 261 -4.40 -18.19 -2.89
N TYR A 262 -4.85 -16.94 -3.05
CA TYR A 262 -4.11 -15.74 -2.63
C TYR A 262 -2.70 -15.68 -3.23
N LEU A 263 -1.66 -15.66 -2.36
CA LEU A 263 -0.24 -15.57 -2.71
C LEU A 263 0.38 -16.90 -3.13
N GLY A 264 -0.42 -17.97 -3.21
CA GLY A 264 0.06 -19.32 -3.53
C GLY A 264 0.78 -20.01 -2.36
N GLN A 265 1.20 -21.25 -2.60
CA GLN A 265 1.83 -22.10 -1.60
C GLN A 265 3.36 -21.98 -1.59
N CYS A 266 3.95 -21.96 -0.40
CA CYS A 266 5.41 -22.04 -0.22
C CYS A 266 5.88 -23.50 -0.21
N TRP A 267 6.75 -23.84 -1.16
CA TRP A 267 7.35 -25.17 -1.33
C TRP A 267 8.81 -25.14 -0.89
N SER A 268 9.33 -26.25 -0.39
CA SER A 268 10.74 -26.29 0.01
C SER A 268 11.63 -26.09 -1.23
N CYS A 269 12.74 -25.38 -1.06
CA CYS A 269 13.68 -25.17 -2.16
C CYS A 269 14.22 -26.49 -2.70
N ARG A 270 14.41 -27.52 -1.84
CA ARG A 270 14.75 -28.87 -2.30
C ARG A 270 13.73 -29.46 -3.26
N ALA A 271 12.43 -29.26 -3.00
CA ALA A 271 11.38 -29.73 -3.90
C ALA A 271 11.38 -28.94 -5.22
N LEU A 272 11.50 -27.61 -5.15
CA LEU A 272 11.55 -26.73 -6.33
C LEU A 272 12.78 -27.00 -7.21
N CYS A 273 13.92 -27.28 -6.58
CA CYS A 273 15.21 -27.46 -7.25
C CYS A 273 15.54 -28.94 -7.52
N HIS A 274 14.56 -29.86 -7.38
CA HIS A 274 14.74 -31.29 -7.62
C HIS A 274 15.95 -31.88 -6.86
N GLU A 275 16.09 -31.53 -5.59
CA GLU A 275 17.19 -31.90 -4.67
C GLU A 275 18.59 -31.42 -5.08
N ARG A 276 18.71 -30.57 -6.10
CA ARG A 276 20.01 -30.04 -6.56
C ARG A 276 20.49 -28.83 -5.77
N SER A 277 19.57 -28.13 -5.12
CA SER A 277 19.86 -26.99 -4.25
C SER A 277 18.86 -26.98 -3.10
N ASP A 278 19.30 -26.50 -1.94
CA ASP A 278 18.44 -26.15 -0.80
C ASP A 278 18.22 -24.64 -0.69
N GLN A 279 18.71 -23.87 -1.68
CA GLN A 279 18.52 -22.43 -1.77
C GLN A 279 17.77 -22.05 -3.06
N CYS A 280 16.79 -21.18 -2.87
CA CYS A 280 15.99 -20.61 -3.93
C CYS A 280 15.50 -19.23 -3.50
N ASP A 281 15.24 -18.38 -4.49
CA ASP A 281 14.59 -17.10 -4.27
C ASP A 281 13.16 -17.30 -3.73
N ARG A 282 12.78 -16.55 -2.69
CA ARG A 282 11.54 -16.80 -1.95
C ARG A 282 10.29 -16.51 -2.76
N ASP A 283 10.37 -15.54 -3.67
CA ASP A 283 9.21 -15.06 -4.43
C ASP A 283 9.12 -15.69 -5.82
N SER A 284 10.24 -15.83 -6.51
CA SER A 284 10.29 -16.44 -7.84
C SER A 284 10.51 -17.95 -7.84
N GLY A 285 10.96 -18.53 -6.72
CA GLY A 285 11.33 -19.94 -6.61
C GLY A 285 12.59 -20.33 -7.40
N LYS A 286 13.32 -19.34 -7.94
CA LYS A 286 14.49 -19.58 -8.79
C LYS A 286 15.66 -20.10 -7.95
N CYS A 287 16.17 -21.28 -8.32
CA CYS A 287 17.29 -21.93 -7.64
C CYS A 287 18.62 -21.20 -7.88
N SER A 288 19.46 -21.21 -6.85
CA SER A 288 20.87 -20.80 -6.89
C SER A 288 21.80 -21.97 -6.68
#